data_AF-A0A926L9B9-F1
#
_entry.id   AF-A0A926L9B9-F1
#
_cell.length_a   1.000
_cell.length_b   1.000
_cell.length_c   1.000
_cell.angle_alpha   90.00
_cell.angle_beta   90.00
_cell.angle_gamma   90.00
#
_symmetry.space_group_name_H-M   'P 1'
#
loop_
_entity.id
_entity.type
_entity.pdbx_description
1 polymer ?
#
loop_
_entity_poly.entity_id
_entity_poly.type
_entity_poly.pdbx_seq_one_letter_code
_entity_poly.pdbx_strand_id
1 'polypeptide(L)'
;MQKFDTPTPVSVSLDIPAGRVQFIAADRADTTVEVLPAQASKGRDVKAAEQTEVAYGDGVLRIQAAEAKNQYFGPSGSVEVTVQLPAGSRVEVTSSCAEFRGVGRFGDVAFEGAQGAIRIDEAAGVRVTTSSGDVSVGRLGGPAQISTEQGDIRIDEALRGTVTLRTGHGGIQVGAARGVSAALDAGTGHGRIHNALKNTDGGDAGLTIHATTAYGDITARSL
;
A
#
# COMPACT_ATOMS: atom_id res chain seq x y z
N MET A 1 1.78 -22.46 -8.38
CA MET A 1 2.92 -21.52 -8.27
C MET A 1 3.57 -21.36 -9.64
N GLN A 2 3.66 -20.12 -10.13
CA GLN A 2 4.31 -19.75 -11.39
C GLN A 2 5.62 -19.03 -11.09
N LYS A 3 6.66 -19.23 -11.90
CA LYS A 3 7.98 -18.63 -11.71
C LYS A 3 8.45 -17.99 -13.02
N PHE A 4 9.02 -16.80 -12.90
CA PHE A 4 9.57 -16.01 -14.00
C PHE A 4 11.00 -15.59 -13.64
N ASP A 5 11.92 -15.64 -14.60
CA ASP A 5 13.27 -15.13 -14.40
C ASP A 5 13.27 -13.61 -14.57
N THR A 6 13.60 -12.90 -13.50
CA THR A 6 13.46 -11.44 -13.38
C THR A 6 14.68 -10.87 -12.64
N PRO A 7 15.87 -10.85 -13.28
CA PRO A 7 17.10 -10.40 -12.62
C PRO A 7 17.10 -8.91 -12.29
N THR A 8 16.15 -8.15 -12.84
CA THR A 8 15.94 -6.72 -12.58
C THR A 8 14.56 -6.49 -11.95
N PRO A 9 14.39 -5.39 -11.19
CA PRO A 9 13.09 -5.00 -10.66
C PRO A 9 12.00 -4.95 -11.75
N VAL A 10 10.81 -5.46 -11.42
CA VAL A 10 9.67 -5.52 -12.34
C VAL A 10 8.58 -4.55 -11.94
N SER A 11 7.64 -4.31 -12.86
CA SER A 11 6.37 -3.68 -12.52
C SER A 11 5.30 -4.74 -12.36
N VAL A 12 4.54 -4.73 -11.27
CA VAL A 12 3.43 -5.65 -11.05
C VAL A 12 2.12 -4.87 -11.06
N SER A 13 1.15 -5.34 -11.83
CA SER A 13 -0.24 -4.88 -11.82
C SER A 13 -1.11 -6.05 -11.39
N LEU A 14 -1.85 -5.86 -10.29
CA LEU A 14 -2.73 -6.86 -9.71
C LEU A 14 -4.15 -6.28 -9.62
N ASP A 15 -5.10 -6.95 -10.26
CA ASP A 15 -6.52 -6.64 -10.18
C ASP A 15 -7.28 -7.87 -9.69
N ILE A 16 -7.82 -7.77 -8.48
CA ILE A 16 -8.67 -8.81 -7.90
C ILE A 16 -9.89 -8.18 -7.24
N PRO A 17 -11.05 -8.85 -7.24
CA PRO A 17 -12.23 -8.30 -6.61
C PRO A 17 -12.15 -8.32 -5.08
N ALA A 18 -11.63 -9.41 -4.50
CA ALA A 18 -11.52 -9.55 -3.06
C ALA A 18 -10.48 -10.59 -2.63
N GLY A 19 -9.90 -10.39 -1.44
CA GLY A 19 -9.10 -11.40 -0.76
C GLY A 19 -7.90 -10.87 0.01
N ARG A 20 -6.78 -11.60 -0.03
CA ARG A 20 -5.54 -11.24 0.65
C ARG A 20 -4.43 -11.13 -0.38
N VAL A 21 -3.71 -10.02 -0.35
CA VAL A 21 -2.59 -9.75 -1.25
C VAL A 21 -1.33 -9.56 -0.44
N GLN A 22 -0.34 -10.40 -0.69
CA GLN A 22 0.97 -10.31 -0.06
C GLN A 22 2.06 -10.17 -1.11
N PHE A 23 2.83 -9.08 -1.02
CA PHE A 23 4.03 -8.87 -1.80
C PHE A 23 5.25 -8.98 -0.90
N ILE A 24 6.27 -9.69 -1.35
CA ILE A 24 7.53 -9.87 -0.64
C ILE A 24 8.68 -9.44 -1.56
N ALA A 25 9.25 -8.28 -1.27
CA ALA A 25 10.39 -7.72 -1.95
C ALA A 25 11.70 -8.10 -1.24
N ALA A 26 12.53 -8.88 -1.92
CA ALA A 26 13.80 -9.37 -1.39
C ALA A 26 14.92 -9.25 -2.43
N ASP A 27 16.17 -9.39 -2.00
CA ASP A 27 17.31 -9.45 -2.91
C ASP A 27 17.31 -10.82 -3.62
N ARG A 28 16.57 -10.92 -4.72
CA ARG A 28 16.35 -12.11 -5.55
C ARG A 28 16.35 -11.76 -7.03
N ALA A 29 16.56 -12.76 -7.88
CA ALA A 29 16.64 -12.61 -9.34
C ALA A 29 15.48 -13.30 -10.08
N ASP A 30 14.45 -13.71 -9.35
CA ASP A 30 13.27 -14.37 -9.89
C ASP A 30 12.00 -13.77 -9.27
N THR A 31 10.88 -13.91 -9.97
CA THR A 31 9.55 -13.53 -9.49
C THR A 31 8.70 -14.77 -9.43
N THR A 32 8.10 -15.05 -8.27
CA THR A 32 7.18 -16.17 -8.10
C THR A 32 5.80 -15.66 -7.71
N VAL A 33 4.77 -16.24 -8.34
CA VAL A 33 3.38 -15.92 -8.11
C VAL A 33 2.65 -17.17 -7.66
N GLU A 34 1.98 -17.08 -6.52
CA GLU A 34 1.10 -18.11 -6.00
C GLU A 34 -0.29 -17.52 -5.83
N VAL A 35 -1.28 -18.18 -6.41
CA VAL A 35 -2.69 -17.84 -6.28
C VAL A 35 -3.39 -19.05 -5.70
N LEU A 36 -4.01 -18.85 -4.54
CA LEU A 36 -4.75 -19.86 -3.80
C LEU A 36 -6.17 -19.37 -3.53
N PRO A 37 -7.15 -20.29 -3.39
CA PRO A 37 -8.47 -19.90 -2.90
C PRO A 37 -8.37 -19.43 -1.45
N ALA A 38 -9.06 -18.36 -1.08
CA ALA A 38 -9.10 -17.91 0.31
C ALA A 38 -9.70 -18.98 1.24
N GLN A 39 -10.68 -19.76 0.76
CA GLN A 39 -11.17 -20.96 1.43
C GLN A 39 -11.34 -22.12 0.43
N ALA A 40 -10.51 -23.14 0.57
CA ALA A 40 -10.54 -24.33 -0.30
C ALA A 40 -11.88 -25.11 -0.24
N SER A 41 -12.64 -24.99 0.85
CA SER A 41 -13.97 -25.60 0.99
C SER A 41 -15.08 -24.84 0.25
N LYS A 42 -14.82 -23.59 -0.18
CA LYS A 42 -15.76 -22.77 -0.93
C LYS A 42 -15.47 -22.88 -2.43
N GLY A 43 -16.34 -23.60 -3.14
CA GLY A 43 -16.17 -23.78 -4.60
C GLY A 43 -16.11 -22.48 -5.40
N ARG A 44 -16.61 -21.35 -4.88
CA ARG A 44 -16.46 -20.03 -5.51
C ARG A 44 -15.03 -19.48 -5.40
N ASP A 45 -14.38 -19.65 -4.25
CA ASP A 45 -13.00 -19.22 -4.03
C ASP A 45 -12.06 -20.08 -4.88
N VAL A 46 -12.33 -21.39 -4.95
CA VAL A 46 -11.60 -22.33 -5.84
C VAL A 46 -11.70 -21.88 -7.29
N LYS A 47 -12.92 -21.61 -7.78
CA LYS A 47 -13.12 -21.11 -9.15
C LYS A 47 -12.42 -19.78 -9.40
N ALA A 48 -12.45 -18.85 -8.45
CA ALA A 48 -11.77 -17.56 -8.60
C ALA A 48 -10.25 -17.74 -8.72
N ALA A 49 -9.66 -18.62 -7.90
CA ALA A 49 -8.24 -18.93 -7.97
C ALA A 49 -7.85 -19.61 -9.30
N GLU A 50 -8.64 -20.59 -9.75
CA GLU A 50 -8.42 -21.28 -11.04
C GLU A 50 -8.55 -20.36 -12.26
N GLN A 51 -9.42 -19.36 -12.17
CA GLN A 51 -9.67 -18.39 -13.24
C GLN A 51 -8.79 -17.14 -13.15
N THR A 52 -7.90 -17.05 -12.17
CA THR A 52 -6.96 -15.94 -12.08
C THR A 52 -5.85 -16.14 -13.12
N GLU A 53 -5.76 -15.20 -14.05
CA GLU A 53 -4.74 -15.20 -15.08
C GLU A 53 -3.50 -14.47 -14.56
N VAL A 54 -2.33 -15.08 -14.82
CA VAL A 54 -1.02 -14.50 -14.51
C VAL A 54 -0.22 -14.50 -15.79
N ALA A 55 0.21 -13.33 -16.22
CA ALA A 55 1.00 -13.15 -17.43
C ALA A 55 2.19 -12.25 -17.14
N TYR A 56 3.37 -12.65 -17.61
CA TYR A 56 4.57 -11.81 -17.56
C TYR A 56 5.06 -11.53 -18.97
N GLY A 57 5.23 -10.25 -19.29
CA GLY A 57 5.72 -9.79 -20.59
C GLY A 57 6.15 -8.33 -20.52
N ASP A 58 7.17 -7.96 -21.30
CA ASP A 58 7.68 -6.59 -21.39
C ASP A 58 8.08 -5.97 -20.04
N GLY A 59 8.57 -6.78 -19.09
CA GLY A 59 8.95 -6.34 -17.75
C GLY A 59 7.78 -6.09 -16.80
N VAL A 60 6.55 -6.41 -17.23
CA VAL A 60 5.32 -6.23 -16.45
C VAL A 60 4.70 -7.58 -16.12
N LEU A 61 4.50 -7.83 -14.83
CA LEU A 61 3.71 -8.96 -14.33
C LEU A 61 2.27 -8.49 -14.13
N ARG A 62 1.34 -9.09 -14.87
CA ARG A 62 -0.10 -8.84 -14.77
C ARG A 62 -0.77 -10.03 -14.07
N ILE A 63 -1.52 -9.75 -13.01
CA ILE A 63 -2.33 -10.73 -12.27
C ILE A 63 -3.76 -10.21 -12.31
N GLN A 64 -4.66 -10.91 -12.98
CA GLN A 64 -6.05 -10.48 -13.14
C GLN A 64 -6.98 -11.64 -12.80
N ALA A 65 -7.88 -11.42 -11.84
CA ALA A 65 -9.01 -12.33 -11.66
C ALA A 65 -9.96 -12.17 -12.85
N ALA A 66 -10.39 -13.27 -13.47
CA ALA A 66 -11.34 -13.19 -14.57
C ALA A 66 -12.60 -12.39 -14.17
N GLU A 67 -13.00 -11.43 -14.99
CA GLU A 67 -14.27 -10.74 -14.82
C GLU A 67 -15.41 -11.77 -14.76
N ALA A 68 -16.27 -11.65 -13.76
CA ALA A 68 -17.48 -12.45 -13.70
C ALA A 68 -18.37 -12.08 -14.89
N LYS A 69 -18.24 -12.82 -16.00
CA LYS A 69 -19.05 -12.66 -17.23
C LYS A 69 -20.56 -12.66 -16.98
N ASN A 70 -21.01 -13.13 -15.81
CA ASN A 70 -22.39 -13.04 -15.33
C ASN A 70 -22.44 -12.52 -13.89
N GLN A 71 -22.58 -11.21 -13.70
CA GLN A 71 -22.84 -10.58 -12.38
C GLN A 71 -24.19 -11.01 -11.76
N TYR A 72 -25.03 -11.77 -12.48
CA TYR A 72 -26.28 -12.34 -11.99
C TYR A 72 -26.12 -13.43 -10.92
N PHE A 73 -24.94 -14.04 -10.76
CA PHE A 73 -24.73 -15.24 -9.90
C PHE A 73 -23.95 -14.99 -8.59
N GLY A 74 -24.07 -13.79 -8.02
CA GLY A 74 -23.61 -13.49 -6.65
C GLY A 74 -22.15 -13.06 -6.55
N PRO A 75 -21.66 -12.75 -5.32
CA PRO A 75 -20.36 -12.12 -5.13
C PRO A 75 -19.22 -13.00 -5.65
N SER A 76 -18.23 -12.33 -6.25
CA SER A 76 -16.96 -12.88 -6.72
C SER A 76 -16.27 -13.65 -5.60
N GLY A 77 -15.63 -14.77 -5.95
CA GLY A 77 -14.84 -15.55 -4.98
C GLY A 77 -13.64 -14.75 -4.46
N SER A 78 -13.13 -15.16 -3.30
CA SER A 78 -11.95 -14.52 -2.69
C SER A 78 -10.69 -15.34 -2.95
N VAL A 79 -9.58 -14.65 -3.23
CA VAL A 79 -8.29 -15.27 -3.52
C VAL A 79 -7.20 -14.79 -2.57
N GLU A 80 -6.23 -15.66 -2.30
CA GLU A 80 -4.99 -15.30 -1.63
C GLU A 80 -3.88 -15.29 -2.68
N VAL A 81 -3.30 -14.12 -2.91
CA VAL A 81 -2.23 -13.92 -3.88
C VAL A 81 -0.95 -13.58 -3.14
N THR A 82 0.05 -14.44 -3.29
CA THR A 82 1.41 -14.19 -2.79
C THR A 82 2.35 -13.98 -3.97
N VAL A 83 2.95 -12.80 -4.03
CA VAL A 83 3.95 -12.43 -5.04
C VAL A 83 5.27 -12.16 -4.35
N GLN A 84 6.31 -12.76 -4.91
CA GLN A 84 7.63 -12.78 -4.34
C GLN A 84 8.57 -12.28 -5.44
N LEU A 85 9.19 -11.11 -5.25
CA LEU A 85 9.82 -10.36 -6.35
C LEU A 85 11.11 -9.64 -5.94
N PRO A 86 11.95 -9.19 -6.90
CA PRO A 86 13.16 -8.43 -6.61
C PRO A 86 12.90 -7.10 -5.89
N ALA A 87 13.75 -6.74 -4.92
CA ALA A 87 13.70 -5.47 -4.23
C ALA A 87 13.72 -4.28 -5.21
N GLY A 88 12.98 -3.21 -4.88
CA GLY A 88 12.83 -2.04 -5.73
C GLY A 88 11.78 -2.17 -6.84
N SER A 89 11.10 -3.31 -6.95
CA SER A 89 10.00 -3.48 -7.91
C SER A 89 8.83 -2.54 -7.58
N ARG A 90 8.09 -2.17 -8.62
CA ARG A 90 6.88 -1.36 -8.53
C ARG A 90 5.66 -2.26 -8.42
N VAL A 91 4.71 -1.84 -7.61
CA VAL A 91 3.49 -2.61 -7.34
C VAL A 91 2.29 -1.69 -7.48
N GLU A 92 1.36 -2.07 -8.34
CA GLU A 92 0.06 -1.43 -8.52
C GLU A 92 -1.02 -2.47 -8.23
N VAL A 93 -1.89 -2.18 -7.27
CA VAL A 93 -2.95 -3.08 -6.83
C VAL A 93 -4.28 -2.35 -6.90
N THR A 94 -5.24 -2.96 -7.60
CA THR A 94 -6.64 -2.55 -7.59
C THR A 94 -7.45 -3.68 -6.96
N SER A 95 -8.23 -3.35 -5.92
CA SER A 95 -9.12 -4.33 -5.31
C SER A 95 -10.26 -3.69 -4.52
N SER A 96 -11.48 -4.16 -4.75
CA SER A 96 -12.64 -3.68 -3.99
C SER A 96 -12.54 -4.01 -2.50
N CYS A 97 -12.11 -5.23 -2.15
CA CYS A 97 -12.04 -5.68 -0.75
C CYS A 97 -10.83 -6.58 -0.52
N ALA A 98 -9.64 -6.00 -0.28
CA ALA A 98 -8.46 -6.80 0.03
C ALA A 98 -7.57 -6.20 1.10
N GLU A 99 -7.03 -7.07 1.95
CA GLU A 99 -5.89 -6.74 2.78
C GLU A 99 -4.62 -6.76 1.94
N PHE A 100 -3.83 -5.68 2.01
CA PHE A 100 -2.54 -5.58 1.33
C PHE A 100 -1.40 -5.60 2.32
N ARG A 101 -0.45 -6.51 2.11
CA ARG A 101 0.80 -6.57 2.87
C ARG A 101 2.01 -6.54 1.94
N GLY A 102 2.76 -5.44 1.97
CA GLY A 102 4.08 -5.33 1.37
C GLY A 102 5.18 -5.56 2.41
N VAL A 103 5.96 -6.61 2.25
CA VAL A 103 7.13 -6.94 3.08
C VAL A 103 8.42 -6.65 2.31
N GLY A 104 9.36 -5.94 2.92
CA GLY A 104 10.65 -5.59 2.31
C GLY A 104 10.65 -4.26 1.56
N ARG A 105 11.68 -4.07 0.70
CA ARG A 105 11.97 -2.78 0.04
C ARG A 105 11.32 -2.69 -1.33
N PHE A 106 10.28 -1.88 -1.46
CA PHE A 106 9.61 -1.60 -2.72
C PHE A 106 10.11 -0.31 -3.37
N GLY A 107 9.92 -0.22 -4.68
CA GLY A 107 10.00 1.05 -5.40
C GLY A 107 8.77 1.90 -5.12
N ASP A 108 7.97 2.14 -6.15
CA ASP A 108 6.68 2.82 -6.03
C ASP A 108 5.57 1.80 -5.76
N VAL A 109 4.73 2.08 -4.75
CA VAL A 109 3.55 1.27 -4.41
C VAL A 109 2.31 2.11 -4.63
N ALA A 110 1.42 1.64 -5.52
CA ALA A 110 0.10 2.19 -5.75
C ALA A 110 -0.96 1.18 -5.31
N PHE A 111 -1.91 1.62 -4.48
CA PHE A 111 -3.06 0.82 -4.10
C PHE A 111 -4.34 1.63 -4.26
N GLU A 112 -5.31 1.05 -4.94
CA GLU A 112 -6.66 1.57 -5.05
C GLU A 112 -7.65 0.50 -4.61
N GLY A 113 -8.51 0.83 -3.65
CA GLY A 113 -9.53 -0.09 -3.20
C GLY A 113 -10.65 0.58 -2.44
N ALA A 114 -11.63 -0.21 -2.00
CA ALA A 114 -12.71 0.29 -1.16
C ALA A 114 -12.52 -0.13 0.31
N GLN A 115 -12.10 -1.37 0.55
CA GLN A 115 -11.99 -1.92 1.90
C GLN A 115 -10.73 -2.76 2.10
N GLY A 116 -10.08 -2.58 3.25
CA GLY A 116 -9.01 -3.46 3.73
C GLY A 116 -7.82 -2.72 4.35
N ALA A 117 -7.15 -3.39 5.29
CA ALA A 117 -5.95 -2.84 5.91
C ALA A 117 -4.75 -2.92 4.95
N ILE A 118 -3.95 -1.86 4.92
CA ILE A 118 -2.81 -1.72 4.02
C ILE A 118 -1.56 -1.55 4.88
N ARG A 119 -0.62 -2.48 4.76
CA ARG A 119 0.65 -2.42 5.49
C ARG A 119 1.82 -2.54 4.54
N ILE A 120 2.71 -1.56 4.56
CA ILE A 120 3.92 -1.50 3.73
C ILE A 120 5.12 -1.35 4.66
N ASP A 121 6.09 -2.26 4.58
CA ASP A 121 7.28 -2.17 5.41
C ASP A 121 8.22 -1.04 4.94
N GLU A 122 8.62 -1.01 3.66
CA GLU A 122 9.47 0.04 3.08
C GLU A 122 9.13 0.32 1.61
N ALA A 123 8.99 1.59 1.23
CA ALA A 123 8.76 2.01 -0.15
C ALA A 123 9.45 3.33 -0.50
N ALA A 124 9.88 3.46 -1.76
CA ALA A 124 10.45 4.71 -2.29
C ALA A 124 9.36 5.77 -2.55
N GLY A 125 8.16 5.35 -2.91
CA GLY A 125 7.00 6.21 -3.08
C GLY A 125 5.69 5.45 -2.82
N VAL A 126 4.68 6.13 -2.29
CA VAL A 126 3.41 5.49 -1.92
C VAL A 126 2.23 6.32 -2.43
N ARG A 127 1.32 5.70 -3.17
CA ARG A 127 0.01 6.25 -3.51
C ARG A 127 -1.07 5.29 -3.05
N VAL A 128 -1.92 5.70 -2.12
CA VAL A 128 -2.98 4.85 -1.59
C VAL A 128 -4.29 5.62 -1.59
N THR A 129 -5.31 5.04 -2.19
CA THR A 129 -6.68 5.51 -2.12
C THR A 129 -7.56 4.36 -1.63
N THR A 130 -8.20 4.55 -0.48
CA THR A 130 -9.16 3.58 0.06
C THR A 130 -10.37 4.28 0.65
N SER A 131 -11.54 3.65 0.70
CA SER A 131 -12.69 4.21 1.42
C SER A 131 -12.61 3.86 2.90
N SER A 132 -12.28 2.61 3.22
CA SER A 132 -12.22 2.13 4.61
C SER A 132 -11.04 1.19 4.83
N GLY A 133 -10.19 1.54 5.77
CA GLY A 133 -9.05 0.72 6.18
C GLY A 133 -7.91 1.55 6.73
N ASP A 134 -7.20 0.95 7.69
CA ASP A 134 -5.99 1.53 8.24
C ASP A 134 -4.83 1.38 7.25
N VAL A 135 -4.04 2.44 7.11
CA VAL A 135 -2.86 2.46 6.26
C VAL A 135 -1.63 2.67 7.13
N SER A 136 -0.70 1.71 7.13
CA SER A 136 0.57 1.83 7.83
C SER A 136 1.75 1.66 6.87
N VAL A 137 2.65 2.63 6.86
CA VAL A 137 3.94 2.58 6.15
C VAL A 137 5.05 2.62 7.19
N GLY A 138 5.94 1.63 7.19
CA GLY A 138 7.11 1.61 8.06
C GLY A 138 8.08 2.71 7.66
N ARG A 139 8.79 2.51 6.55
CA ARG A 139 9.80 3.44 6.05
C ARG A 139 9.46 3.99 4.66
N LEU A 140 9.42 5.31 4.54
CA LEU A 140 9.11 6.03 3.32
C LEU A 140 10.31 6.83 2.82
N GLY A 141 10.88 6.42 1.69
CA GLY A 141 12.08 7.01 1.09
C GLY A 141 11.86 8.24 0.22
N GLY A 142 10.61 8.63 -0.03
CA GLY A 142 10.24 9.68 -0.96
C GLY A 142 8.78 10.15 -0.80
N PRO A 143 8.13 10.66 -1.86
CA PRO A 143 6.82 11.27 -1.74
C PRO A 143 5.73 10.24 -1.44
N ALA A 144 4.69 10.67 -0.71
CA ALA A 144 3.51 9.85 -0.48
C ALA A 144 2.22 10.65 -0.63
N GLN A 145 1.19 9.98 -1.14
CA GLN A 145 -0.18 10.48 -1.21
C GLN A 145 -1.11 9.39 -0.71
N ILE A 146 -1.65 9.56 0.49
CA ILE A 146 -2.53 8.57 1.14
C ILE A 146 -3.86 9.25 1.45
N SER A 147 -4.95 8.68 0.92
CA SER A 147 -6.32 9.14 1.16
C SER A 147 -7.17 7.97 1.64
N THR A 148 -7.81 8.13 2.80
CA THR A 148 -8.82 7.21 3.32
C THR A 148 -10.07 7.98 3.74
N GLU A 149 -11.27 7.41 3.68
CA GLU A 149 -12.46 8.07 4.29
C GLU A 149 -12.60 7.67 5.76
N GLN A 150 -12.30 6.41 6.09
CA GLN A 150 -12.37 5.86 7.44
C GLN A 150 -11.15 4.97 7.70
N GLY A 151 -10.36 5.33 8.70
CA GLY A 151 -9.18 4.57 9.11
C GLY A 151 -8.05 5.49 9.53
N ASP A 152 -7.14 4.92 10.31
CA ASP A 152 -5.93 5.60 10.75
C ASP A 152 -4.86 5.55 9.66
N ILE A 153 -4.09 6.63 9.54
CA ILE A 153 -2.90 6.68 8.69
C ILE A 153 -1.66 6.77 9.58
N ARG A 154 -0.74 5.82 9.45
CA ARG A 154 0.54 5.80 10.17
C ARG A 154 1.71 5.74 9.20
N ILE A 155 2.66 6.63 9.36
CA ILE A 155 3.98 6.56 8.74
C ILE A 155 5.01 6.55 9.87
N ASP A 156 5.72 5.44 10.06
CA ASP A 156 6.65 5.31 11.18
C ASP A 156 7.92 6.14 10.95
N GLU A 157 8.45 6.16 9.73
CA GLU A 157 9.65 6.89 9.35
C GLU A 157 9.57 7.45 7.92
N ALA A 158 9.50 8.77 7.78
CA ALA A 158 9.57 9.49 6.52
C ALA A 158 10.92 10.21 6.36
N LEU A 159 11.58 10.01 5.23
CA LEU A 159 12.95 10.49 5.00
C LEU A 159 12.99 11.84 4.27
N ARG A 160 12.20 12.02 3.22
CA ARG A 160 12.23 13.22 2.35
C ARG A 160 11.02 13.29 1.43
N GLY A 161 10.81 14.45 0.82
CA GLY A 161 9.79 14.68 -0.18
C GLY A 161 8.49 15.24 0.40
N THR A 162 7.43 15.21 -0.39
CA THR A 162 6.11 15.70 0.02
C THR A 162 5.21 14.52 0.40
N VAL A 163 4.65 14.58 1.60
CA VAL A 163 3.79 13.55 2.18
C VAL A 163 2.42 14.17 2.44
N THR A 164 1.44 13.81 1.61
CA THR A 164 0.07 14.30 1.71
C THR A 164 -0.84 13.18 2.23
N LEU A 165 -1.42 13.40 3.40
CA LEU A 165 -2.23 12.44 4.15
C LEU A 165 -3.60 13.02 4.40
N ARG A 166 -4.64 12.30 4.01
CA ARG A 166 -6.03 12.70 4.21
C ARG A 166 -6.84 11.55 4.77
N THR A 167 -7.52 11.78 5.88
CA THR A 167 -8.54 10.85 6.41
C THR A 167 -9.85 11.59 6.71
N GLY A 168 -11.00 10.95 6.53
CA GLY A 168 -12.27 11.53 6.99
C GLY A 168 -12.46 11.30 8.49
N HIS A 169 -12.32 10.04 8.91
CA HIS A 169 -12.44 9.61 10.30
C HIS A 169 -11.24 8.72 10.65
N GLY A 170 -10.36 9.24 11.50
CA GLY A 170 -9.15 8.54 11.92
C GLY A 170 -8.05 9.51 12.32
N GLY A 171 -7.09 8.99 13.06
CA GLY A 171 -5.87 9.68 13.42
C GLY A 171 -4.83 9.63 12.30
N ILE A 172 -3.97 10.65 12.26
CA ILE A 172 -2.79 10.66 11.41
C ILE A 172 -1.55 10.68 12.29
N GLN A 173 -0.63 9.74 12.09
CA GLN A 173 0.64 9.66 12.79
C GLN A 173 1.78 9.68 11.78
N VAL A 174 2.73 10.60 11.92
CA VAL A 174 3.90 10.70 11.04
C VAL A 174 5.17 10.85 11.87
N GLY A 175 6.12 9.95 11.65
CA GLY A 175 7.49 10.05 12.16
C GLY A 175 8.42 10.62 11.10
N ALA A 176 9.12 11.71 11.41
CA ALA A 176 10.24 12.19 10.59
C ALA A 176 11.51 11.42 10.99
N ALA A 177 12.28 10.95 10.00
CA ALA A 177 13.53 10.25 10.24
C ALA A 177 14.56 11.12 10.99
N ARG A 178 15.54 10.47 11.63
CA ARG A 178 16.56 11.16 12.43
C ARG A 178 17.36 12.15 11.59
N GLY A 179 17.44 13.39 12.07
CA GLY A 179 18.18 14.46 11.39
C GLY A 179 17.47 15.09 10.19
N VAL A 180 16.23 14.70 9.91
CA VAL A 180 15.41 15.30 8.84
C VAL A 180 14.65 16.50 9.40
N SER A 181 14.86 17.67 8.80
CA SER A 181 14.01 18.84 9.01
C SER A 181 12.71 18.69 8.24
N ALA A 182 11.59 18.83 8.94
CA ALA A 182 10.26 18.66 8.40
C ALA A 182 9.38 19.91 8.62
N ALA A 183 8.63 20.28 7.60
CA ALA A 183 7.54 21.24 7.69
C ALA A 183 6.22 20.48 7.85
N LEU A 184 5.35 20.95 8.75
CA LEU A 184 4.03 20.39 8.98
C LEU A 184 2.96 21.44 8.68
N ASP A 185 2.06 21.08 7.77
CA ASP A 185 0.79 21.72 7.54
C ASP A 185 -0.30 20.72 7.94
N ALA A 186 -0.96 20.98 9.07
CA ALA A 186 -1.92 20.06 9.67
C ALA A 186 -3.26 20.74 9.93
N GLY A 187 -4.35 20.07 9.54
CA GLY A 187 -5.72 20.54 9.78
C GLY A 187 -6.60 19.41 10.32
N THR A 188 -7.23 19.64 11.47
CA THR A 188 -8.28 18.76 12.00
C THR A 188 -9.56 19.55 12.28
N GLY A 189 -10.71 19.01 11.86
CA GLY A 189 -12.01 19.59 12.21
C GLY A 189 -12.39 19.33 13.67
N HIS A 190 -12.18 18.10 14.11
CA HIS A 190 -12.47 17.63 15.47
C HIS A 190 -11.35 16.72 15.97
N GLY A 191 -10.41 17.31 16.72
CA GLY A 191 -9.29 16.60 17.32
C GLY A 191 -8.20 17.53 17.79
N ARG A 192 -7.03 16.97 18.10
CA ARG A 192 -5.84 17.70 18.53
C ARG A 192 -4.70 17.48 17.57
N ILE A 193 -3.90 18.52 17.40
CA ILE A 193 -2.65 18.45 16.63
C ILE A 193 -1.50 18.47 17.64
N HIS A 194 -0.70 17.41 17.65
CA HIS A 194 0.55 17.33 18.39
C HIS A 194 1.73 17.38 17.43
N ASN A 195 2.56 18.40 17.58
CA ASN A 195 3.78 18.56 16.79
C ASN A 195 5.00 18.53 17.73
N ALA A 196 5.82 17.51 17.56
CA ALA A 196 7.11 17.31 18.22
C ALA A 196 8.24 17.11 17.19
N LEU A 197 8.11 17.73 16.01
CA LEU A 197 9.15 17.74 14.99
C LEU A 197 10.34 18.59 15.46
N LYS A 198 11.55 18.09 15.18
CA LYS A 198 12.83 18.74 15.48
C LYS A 198 13.50 19.10 14.17
N ASN A 199 13.68 20.39 13.94
CA ASN A 199 14.39 20.90 12.76
C ASN A 199 15.79 21.37 13.15
N THR A 200 16.75 21.16 12.26
CA THR A 200 18.11 21.72 12.41
C THR A 200 18.13 23.16 11.90
N ASP A 201 18.84 24.04 12.61
CA ASP A 201 18.92 25.46 12.27
C ASP A 201 19.51 25.68 10.87
N GLY A 202 18.79 26.42 10.02
CA GLY A 202 19.27 26.86 8.69
C GLY A 202 19.12 25.86 7.55
N GLY A 203 18.52 24.68 7.77
CA GLY A 203 18.23 23.72 6.71
C GLY A 203 16.86 23.94 6.07
N ASP A 204 16.79 23.87 4.74
CA ASP A 204 15.51 23.77 4.03
C ASP A 204 14.78 22.48 4.45
N ALA A 205 13.45 22.52 4.55
CA ALA A 205 12.67 21.39 5.02
C ALA A 205 12.66 20.28 3.95
N GLY A 206 13.59 19.32 4.05
CA GLY A 206 13.69 18.19 3.13
C GLY A 206 12.46 17.28 3.13
N LEU A 207 11.59 17.39 4.13
CA LEU A 207 10.31 16.72 4.24
C LEU A 207 9.17 17.74 4.44
N THR A 208 8.14 17.69 3.61
CA THR A 208 6.92 18.49 3.79
C THR A 208 5.75 17.56 4.05
N ILE A 209 5.07 17.74 5.18
CA ILE A 209 3.94 16.92 5.61
C ILE A 209 2.67 17.77 5.53
N HIS A 210 1.73 17.38 4.69
CA HIS A 210 0.37 17.89 4.67
C HIS A 210 -0.55 16.82 5.26
N ALA A 211 -1.15 17.08 6.41
CA ALA A 211 -2.02 16.14 7.11
C ALA A 211 -3.40 16.77 7.34
N THR A 212 -4.46 16.13 6.85
CA THR A 212 -5.83 16.61 7.05
C THR A 212 -6.73 15.50 7.52
N THR A 213 -7.41 15.71 8.66
CA THR A 213 -8.46 14.82 9.15
C THR A 213 -9.75 15.60 9.46
N ALA A 214 -10.94 15.04 9.22
CA ALA A 214 -12.17 15.70 9.71
C ALA A 214 -12.42 15.37 11.19
N TYR A 215 -12.18 14.11 11.58
CA TYR A 215 -12.33 13.62 12.95
C TYR A 215 -11.14 12.76 13.34
N GLY A 216 -10.31 13.26 14.25
CA GLY A 216 -9.16 12.53 14.78
C GLY A 216 -7.98 13.45 15.12
N ASP A 217 -7.01 12.85 15.81
CA ASP A 217 -5.80 13.54 16.22
C ASP A 217 -4.72 13.42 15.15
N ILE A 218 -3.94 14.48 14.96
CA ILE A 218 -2.75 14.47 14.10
C ILE A 218 -1.52 14.54 15.01
N THR A 219 -0.63 13.56 14.91
CA THR A 219 0.64 13.54 15.62
C THR A 219 1.79 13.50 14.64
N ALA A 220 2.65 14.52 14.67
CA ALA A 220 3.91 14.54 13.96
C ALA A 220 5.07 14.58 14.96
N ARG A 221 6.08 13.72 14.81
CA ARG A 221 7.23 13.67 15.71
C ARG A 221 8.52 13.31 14.97
N SER A 222 9.66 13.77 15.45
CA SER A 222 10.96 13.26 15.01
C SER A 222 11.39 12.04 15.82
N LEU A 223 12.09 11.10 15.17
CA LEU A 223 12.63 9.88 15.79
C LEU A 223 13.97 10.06 16.51
#